data_AF-R3U4A1-F1
#
_entry.id   AF-R3U4A1-F1
#
_cell.length_a   1.000
_cell.length_b   1.000
_cell.length_c   1.000
_cell.angle_alpha   90.00
_cell.angle_beta   90.00
_cell.angle_gamma   90.00
#
_symmetry.space_group_name_H-M   'P 1'
#
loop_
_entity.id
_entity.type
_entity.pdbx_description
1 polymer ?
#
loop_
_entity_poly.entity_id
_entity_poly.type
_entity_poly.pdbx_seq_one_letter_code
_entity_poly.pdbx_strand_id
1 'polypeptide(L)'
;MTIEEAIEWIHSRLPFGSRPGLERVNALLDRVNHPEKKVPTIHIAGTNGKGSTVTDLRCLLEEVGVTVGTFTSPYIERFNERIAINGQPISDNQFIKYAQKYKTLVEEMDREDAVSGITEFETLTAMAFDFFLQEKIDVAIIEVGLGGLMDSTNVAVPMLTAITTIGLDHTDILGDTIEKIAFQKAGIIKQGVPVVTGNIQEEALTVILEEAKKKEAVVHRFEKDYRVEYLHPDETWGEVFTFYNEAGRLQKLKTSLLGRHQVENAGVAIELFYQYCQLKGLPFHQKEVAEGLSNARWPGRMERVSEEPLIILDGAHNDHAVRRLVQTMKKEFKEYEIHILFSALTTKNVEEMLQLLKKIPNAHIYLTTFDYPRAIDLKKVANLADDQVTIVSLWQFGMAEILEKMNSETLLLVTGSLYFVSEVREFLLTLGGSDD
;
A
#
# COMPACT_ATOMS: atom_id res chain seq x y z
N MET A 1 2.17 30.56 -0.97
CA MET A 1 3.20 29.53 -1.16
C MET A 1 2.88 28.81 -2.46
N THR A 2 3.89 28.40 -3.23
CA THR A 2 3.71 27.48 -4.36
C THR A 2 3.46 26.04 -3.86
N ILE A 3 3.18 25.10 -4.76
CA ILE A 3 3.01 23.68 -4.39
C ILE A 3 4.35 23.10 -3.90
N GLU A 4 5.46 23.46 -4.54
CA GLU A 4 6.80 23.03 -4.14
C GLU A 4 7.14 23.53 -2.74
N GLU A 5 6.88 24.81 -2.43
CA GLU A 5 7.09 25.37 -1.10
C GLU A 5 6.20 24.71 -0.03
N ALA A 6 4.98 24.31 -0.41
CA ALA A 6 4.07 23.60 0.49
C ALA A 6 4.57 22.18 0.81
N ILE A 7 5.02 21.45 -0.21
CA ILE A 7 5.59 20.11 -0.08
C ILE A 7 6.91 20.17 0.68
N GLU A 8 7.79 21.12 0.37
CA GLU A 8 9.07 21.31 1.08
C GLU A 8 8.83 21.62 2.56
N TRP A 9 7.82 22.43 2.89
CA TRP A 9 7.44 22.65 4.28
C TRP A 9 6.98 21.34 4.97
N ILE A 10 6.14 20.53 4.32
CA ILE A 10 5.76 19.23 4.88
C ILE A 10 6.98 18.33 5.08
N HIS A 11 7.88 18.26 4.10
CA HIS A 11 9.11 17.47 4.17
C HIS A 11 10.11 17.99 5.21
N SER A 12 10.07 19.28 5.54
CA SER A 12 10.87 19.83 6.65
C SER A 12 10.56 19.17 8.00
N ARG A 13 9.45 18.42 8.08
CA ARG A 13 9.06 17.62 9.25
C ARG A 13 9.65 16.20 9.25
N LEU A 14 10.27 15.74 8.16
CA LEU A 14 10.95 14.43 8.08
C LEU A 14 12.03 14.20 9.16
N PRO A 15 12.84 15.21 9.58
CA PRO A 15 13.84 15.03 10.63
C PRO A 15 13.28 14.60 11.98
N PHE A 16 11.99 14.83 12.27
CA PHE A 16 11.34 14.33 13.48
C PHE A 16 11.16 12.80 13.46
N GLY A 17 11.24 12.17 12.27
CA GLY A 17 11.18 10.72 12.11
C GLY A 17 9.84 10.11 12.52
N SER A 18 9.86 8.83 12.90
CA SER A 18 8.72 8.19 13.54
C SER A 18 8.77 8.47 15.04
N ARG A 19 7.73 9.14 15.55
CA ARG A 19 7.54 9.37 16.98
C ARG A 19 6.26 8.64 17.40
N PRO A 20 6.33 7.40 17.91
CA PRO A 20 5.14 6.69 18.35
C PRO A 20 4.38 7.50 19.42
N GLY A 21 3.06 7.50 19.34
CA GLY A 21 2.19 8.24 20.26
C GLY A 21 1.11 9.01 19.53
N LEU A 22 -0.05 9.16 20.17
CA LEU A 22 -1.20 9.86 19.59
C LEU A 22 -1.35 11.28 20.17
N GLU A 23 -0.52 11.68 21.12
CA GLU A 23 -0.65 12.93 21.88
C GLU A 23 -0.54 14.15 20.95
N ARG A 24 0.46 14.16 20.07
CA ARG A 24 0.71 15.29 19.16
C ARG A 24 -0.38 15.42 18.09
N VAL A 25 -0.75 14.31 17.44
CA VAL A 25 -1.83 14.33 16.43
C VAL A 25 -3.18 14.68 17.05
N ASN A 26 -3.49 14.19 18.25
CA ASN A 26 -4.71 14.60 18.96
C ASN A 26 -4.70 16.10 19.28
N ALA A 27 -3.59 16.64 19.78
CA ALA A 27 -3.46 18.07 20.05
C ALA A 27 -3.60 18.94 18.78
N LEU A 28 -3.20 18.42 17.62
CA LEU A 28 -3.43 19.09 16.33
C LEU A 28 -4.91 19.00 15.92
N LEU A 29 -5.54 17.83 16.06
CA LEU A 29 -6.95 17.60 15.74
C LEU A 29 -7.91 18.40 16.64
N ASP A 30 -7.55 18.60 17.91
CA ASP A 30 -8.26 19.48 18.85
C ASP A 30 -8.38 20.90 18.28
N ARG A 31 -7.29 21.43 17.71
CA ARG A 31 -7.21 22.79 17.12
C ARG A 31 -8.04 22.95 15.85
N VAL A 32 -8.39 21.85 15.18
CA VAL A 32 -9.26 21.84 13.99
C VAL A 32 -10.65 21.28 14.27
N ASN A 33 -11.05 21.21 15.54
CA ASN A 33 -12.39 20.81 15.99
C ASN A 33 -12.78 19.38 15.53
N HIS A 34 -11.84 18.46 15.68
CA HIS A 34 -12.05 17.02 15.54
C HIS A 34 -12.73 16.54 14.25
N PRO A 35 -12.13 16.76 13.05
CA PRO A 35 -12.68 16.23 11.82
C PRO A 35 -12.72 14.69 11.77
N GLU A 36 -11.75 14.02 12.40
CA GLU A 36 -11.62 12.56 12.50
C GLU A 36 -12.81 11.88 13.18
N LYS A 37 -13.54 12.60 14.05
CA LYS A 37 -14.75 12.10 14.73
C LYS A 37 -16.02 12.25 13.90
N LYS A 38 -15.95 13.02 12.81
CA LYS A 38 -17.10 13.41 11.99
C LYS A 38 -17.10 12.73 10.62
N VAL A 39 -15.94 12.27 10.15
CA VAL A 39 -15.79 11.56 8.88
C VAL A 39 -16.00 10.06 9.09
N PRO A 40 -17.03 9.44 8.46
CA PRO A 40 -17.19 8.00 8.49
C PRO A 40 -15.94 7.31 7.91
N THR A 41 -15.42 6.29 8.58
CA THR A 41 -14.09 5.73 8.23
C THR A 41 -14.09 4.20 8.15
N ILE A 42 -13.34 3.64 7.21
CA ILE A 42 -12.89 2.25 7.17
C ILE A 42 -11.38 2.26 7.36
N HIS A 43 -10.85 1.50 8.33
CA HIS A 43 -9.44 1.58 8.71
C HIS A 43 -8.70 0.28 8.41
N ILE A 44 -7.63 0.36 7.61
CA ILE A 44 -6.94 -0.81 7.05
C ILE A 44 -5.48 -0.86 7.51
N ALA A 45 -5.14 -1.91 8.26
CA ALA A 45 -3.78 -2.25 8.64
C ALA A 45 -3.29 -3.51 7.91
N GLY A 46 -1.99 -3.80 8.06
CA GLY A 46 -1.36 -4.97 7.45
C GLY A 46 0.12 -4.74 7.13
N THR A 47 0.88 -5.82 6.95
CA THR A 47 2.27 -5.73 6.47
C THR A 47 2.25 -5.41 4.97
N ASN A 48 1.59 -6.25 4.17
CA ASN A 48 1.46 -6.09 2.72
C ASN A 48 -0.02 -6.10 2.29
N GLY A 49 -0.32 -5.57 1.11
CA GLY A 49 -1.68 -5.61 0.51
C GLY A 49 -2.63 -4.50 0.95
N LYS A 50 -2.20 -3.58 1.83
CA LYS A 50 -3.01 -2.43 2.28
C LYS A 50 -3.50 -1.55 1.13
N GLY A 51 -2.59 -0.89 0.41
CA GLY A 51 -2.94 -0.06 -0.75
C GLY A 51 -3.76 -0.77 -1.83
N SER A 52 -3.48 -2.04 -2.14
CA SER A 52 -4.30 -2.83 -3.08
C SER A 52 -5.72 -3.04 -2.56
N THR A 53 -5.88 -3.39 -1.28
CA THR A 53 -7.21 -3.53 -0.64
C THR A 53 -7.96 -2.20 -0.61
N VAL A 54 -7.27 -1.09 -0.30
CA VAL A 54 -7.86 0.27 -0.34
C VAL A 54 -8.36 0.59 -1.75
N THR A 55 -7.60 0.23 -2.78
CA THR A 55 -7.95 0.47 -4.19
C THR A 55 -9.16 -0.31 -4.62
N ASP A 56 -9.15 -1.62 -4.36
CA ASP A 56 -10.26 -2.51 -4.71
C ASP A 56 -11.54 -2.04 -3.99
N LEU A 57 -11.45 -1.77 -2.68
CA LEU A 57 -12.60 -1.31 -1.89
C LEU A 57 -13.11 0.05 -2.37
N ARG A 58 -12.22 0.99 -2.69
CA ARG A 58 -12.59 2.28 -3.26
C ARG A 58 -13.41 2.09 -4.53
N CYS A 59 -12.92 1.32 -5.50
CA CYS A 59 -13.62 1.11 -6.76
C CYS A 59 -14.96 0.37 -6.58
N LEU A 60 -15.03 -0.60 -5.66
CA LEU A 60 -16.28 -1.29 -5.30
C LEU A 60 -17.33 -0.32 -4.73
N LEU A 61 -16.91 0.59 -3.85
CA LEU A 61 -17.81 1.57 -3.24
C LEU A 61 -18.25 2.65 -4.25
N GLU A 62 -17.35 3.12 -5.12
CA GLU A 62 -17.65 4.06 -6.21
C GLU A 62 -18.71 3.50 -7.16
N GLU A 63 -18.67 2.20 -7.46
CA GLU A 63 -19.62 1.54 -8.37
C GLU A 63 -21.07 1.61 -7.84
N VAL A 64 -21.26 1.63 -6.52
CA VAL A 64 -22.59 1.81 -5.90
C VAL A 64 -22.89 3.27 -5.53
N GLY A 65 -22.14 4.22 -6.12
CA GLY A 65 -22.40 5.66 -6.02
C GLY A 65 -21.93 6.31 -4.72
N VAL A 66 -21.05 5.65 -3.97
CA VAL A 66 -20.47 6.20 -2.72
C VAL A 66 -19.31 7.13 -3.08
N THR A 67 -19.29 8.32 -2.48
CA THR A 67 -18.15 9.24 -2.58
C THR A 67 -17.09 8.84 -1.56
N VAL A 68 -15.94 8.35 -2.05
CA VAL A 68 -14.91 7.74 -1.23
C VAL A 68 -13.68 8.65 -1.14
N GLY A 69 -13.29 8.99 0.08
CA GLY A 69 -11.97 9.55 0.35
C GLY A 69 -10.95 8.43 0.59
N THR A 70 -9.71 8.57 0.13
CA THR A 70 -8.64 7.62 0.44
C THR A 70 -7.42 8.33 1.00
N PHE A 71 -6.91 7.83 2.13
CA PHE A 71 -5.61 8.23 2.67
C PHE A 71 -4.63 7.07 2.57
N THR A 72 -3.60 7.19 1.73
CA THR A 72 -2.65 6.10 1.44
C THR A 72 -1.19 6.51 1.61
N SER A 73 -0.30 5.53 1.80
CA SER A 73 1.14 5.78 1.89
C SER A 73 2.00 4.59 1.44
N PRO A 74 3.20 4.83 0.86
CA PRO A 74 3.70 6.13 0.37
C PRO A 74 2.92 6.60 -0.88
N TYR A 75 3.22 7.80 -1.38
CA TYR A 75 2.80 8.16 -2.75
C TYR A 75 3.70 7.43 -3.76
N ILE A 76 3.22 7.31 -5.00
CA ILE A 76 4.01 6.75 -6.10
C ILE A 76 4.62 7.91 -6.85
N GLU A 77 3.85 8.68 -7.62
CA GLU A 77 4.43 9.72 -8.51
C GLU A 77 4.34 11.10 -7.89
N ARG A 78 3.15 11.47 -7.41
CA ARG A 78 2.87 12.81 -6.89
C ARG A 78 2.51 12.77 -5.43
N PHE A 79 3.06 13.70 -4.67
CA PHE A 79 2.82 13.82 -3.24
C PHE A 79 1.32 13.86 -2.88
N ASN A 80 0.51 14.51 -3.71
CA ASN A 80 -0.92 14.67 -3.55
C ASN A 80 -1.70 13.35 -3.57
N GLU A 81 -1.17 12.27 -4.17
CA GLU A 81 -1.83 10.95 -4.26
C GLU A 81 -2.19 10.36 -2.90
N ARG A 82 -1.47 10.77 -1.85
CA ARG A 82 -1.76 10.32 -0.49
C ARG A 82 -3.15 10.71 -0.01
N ILE A 83 -3.76 11.75 -0.56
CA ILE A 83 -5.10 12.24 -0.19
C ILE A 83 -5.91 12.37 -1.48
N ALA A 84 -6.90 11.49 -1.68
CA ALA A 84 -7.71 11.50 -2.90
C ALA A 84 -9.21 11.37 -2.59
N ILE A 85 -10.04 11.84 -3.52
CA ILE A 85 -11.49 11.59 -3.53
C ILE A 85 -11.83 10.94 -4.86
N ASN A 86 -12.53 9.80 -4.81
CA ASN A 86 -12.86 8.98 -5.96
C ASN A 86 -11.65 8.67 -6.87
N GLY A 87 -10.50 8.40 -6.24
CA GLY A 87 -9.22 8.16 -6.93
C GLY A 87 -8.55 9.39 -7.52
N GLN A 88 -9.16 10.58 -7.44
CA GLN A 88 -8.58 11.84 -7.88
C GLN A 88 -7.79 12.48 -6.73
N PRO A 89 -6.45 12.64 -6.86
CA PRO A 89 -5.64 13.32 -5.85
C PRO A 89 -6.15 14.73 -5.55
N ILE A 90 -5.97 15.18 -4.31
CA ILE A 90 -6.22 16.57 -3.91
C ILE A 90 -5.50 17.52 -4.87
N SER A 91 -6.19 18.56 -5.37
CA SER A 91 -5.56 19.52 -6.29
C SER A 91 -4.48 20.34 -5.59
N ASP A 92 -3.49 20.83 -6.33
CA ASP A 92 -2.41 21.67 -5.77
C ASP A 92 -2.96 22.89 -5.02
N ASN A 93 -4.01 23.52 -5.55
CA ASN A 93 -4.66 24.67 -4.90
C ASN A 93 -5.30 24.29 -3.56
N GLN A 94 -5.99 23.14 -3.48
CA GLN A 94 -6.55 22.64 -2.23
C GLN A 94 -5.42 22.24 -1.28
N PHE A 95 -4.39 21.54 -1.76
CA PHE A 95 -3.24 21.12 -0.96
C PHE A 95 -2.53 22.33 -0.33
N ILE A 96 -2.21 23.36 -1.12
CA ILE A 96 -1.62 24.62 -0.65
C ILE A 96 -2.47 25.26 0.44
N LYS A 97 -3.80 25.32 0.26
CA LYS A 97 -4.72 25.88 1.25
C LYS A 97 -4.63 25.14 2.59
N TYR A 98 -4.64 23.80 2.58
CA TYR A 98 -4.50 23.02 3.81
C TYR A 98 -3.09 23.13 4.38
N ALA A 99 -2.03 23.06 3.56
CA ALA A 99 -0.66 23.22 4.01
C ALA A 99 -0.44 24.58 4.71
N GLN A 100 -1.00 25.67 4.18
CA GLN A 100 -0.97 26.98 4.83
C GLN A 100 -1.67 26.99 6.19
N LYS A 101 -2.88 26.44 6.27
CA LYS A 101 -3.64 26.33 7.51
C LYS A 101 -2.86 25.54 8.57
N TYR A 102 -2.35 24.38 8.19
CA TYR A 102 -1.65 23.48 9.11
C TYR A 102 -0.25 23.97 9.47
N LYS A 103 0.43 24.71 8.58
CA LYS A 103 1.70 25.37 8.88
C LYS A 103 1.59 26.30 10.07
N THR A 104 0.60 27.19 10.06
CA THR A 104 0.37 28.10 11.18
C THR A 104 0.13 27.34 12.50
N LEU A 105 -0.73 26.32 12.47
CA LEU A 105 -1.03 25.53 13.67
C LEU A 105 0.18 24.76 14.22
N VAL A 106 0.95 24.13 13.33
CA VAL A 106 2.15 23.37 13.71
C VAL A 106 3.24 24.28 14.26
N GLU A 107 3.46 25.46 13.66
CA GLU A 107 4.43 26.44 14.16
C GLU A 107 4.04 27.03 15.52
N GLU A 108 2.75 27.15 15.82
CA GLU A 108 2.27 27.51 17.15
C GLU A 108 2.52 26.37 18.15
N MET A 109 2.19 25.13 17.78
CA MET A 109 2.42 23.94 18.61
C MET A 109 3.90 23.66 18.88
N ASP A 110 4.79 23.99 17.96
CA ASP A 110 6.23 23.83 18.15
C ASP A 110 6.80 24.75 19.24
N ARG A 111 6.04 25.75 19.70
CA ARG A 111 6.40 26.59 20.86
C ARG A 111 5.99 25.97 22.19
N GLU A 112 5.22 24.88 22.17
CA GLU A 112 4.76 24.13 23.34
C GLU A 112 5.58 22.84 23.46
N ASP A 113 6.54 22.78 24.38
CA ASP A 113 7.47 21.65 24.54
C ASP A 113 6.77 20.27 24.55
N ALA A 114 5.59 20.19 25.19
CA ALA A 114 4.81 18.98 25.35
C ALA A 114 4.26 18.37 24.04
N VAL A 115 4.04 19.19 23.02
CA VAL A 115 3.41 18.77 21.74
C VAL A 115 4.22 19.18 20.51
N SER A 116 5.43 19.71 20.73
CA SER A 116 6.36 20.10 19.68
C SER A 116 6.82 18.91 18.82
N GLY A 117 7.23 19.22 17.59
CA GLY A 117 7.82 18.23 16.69
C GLY A 117 6.78 17.27 16.11
N ILE A 118 5.63 17.81 15.72
CA ILE A 118 4.67 17.10 14.86
C ILE A 118 5.38 16.63 13.58
N THR A 119 5.18 15.37 13.23
CA THR A 119 5.78 14.72 12.07
C THR A 119 5.03 15.03 10.77
N GLU A 120 5.65 14.75 9.63
CA GLU A 120 5.01 14.81 8.31
C GLU A 120 3.69 14.01 8.31
N PHE A 121 3.73 12.77 8.79
CA PHE A 121 2.60 11.86 8.70
C PHE A 121 1.44 12.27 9.61
N GLU A 122 1.72 12.77 10.83
CA GLU A 122 0.69 13.35 11.71
C GLU A 122 0.02 14.57 11.08
N THR A 123 0.80 15.44 10.43
CA THR A 123 0.28 16.62 9.73
C THR A 123 -0.65 16.22 8.58
N LEU A 124 -0.19 15.28 7.74
CA LEU A 124 -0.97 14.77 6.61
C LEU A 124 -2.25 14.07 7.05
N THR A 125 -2.20 13.31 8.15
CA THR A 125 -3.38 12.63 8.69
C THR A 125 -4.46 13.64 9.07
N ALA A 126 -4.10 14.70 9.78
CA ALA A 126 -5.06 15.74 10.15
C ALA A 126 -5.58 16.52 8.92
N MET A 127 -4.69 16.86 7.98
CA MET A 127 -5.06 17.48 6.70
C MET A 127 -6.07 16.63 5.92
N ALA A 128 -5.87 15.31 5.85
CA ALA A 128 -6.77 14.40 5.14
C ALA A 128 -8.17 14.40 5.74
N PHE A 129 -8.30 14.24 7.07
CA PHE A 129 -9.62 14.27 7.73
C PHE A 129 -10.34 15.61 7.55
N ASP A 130 -9.62 16.73 7.67
CA ASP A 130 -10.19 18.06 7.46
C ASP A 130 -10.67 18.24 6.02
N PHE A 131 -9.85 17.82 5.04
CA PHE A 131 -10.22 17.81 3.63
C PHE A 131 -11.48 16.99 3.35
N PHE A 132 -11.51 15.74 3.82
CA PHE A 132 -12.66 14.85 3.66
C PHE A 132 -13.95 15.40 4.29
N LEU A 133 -13.85 16.02 5.46
CA LEU A 133 -15.00 16.65 6.11
C LEU A 133 -15.53 17.84 5.29
N GLN A 134 -14.65 18.68 4.75
CA GLN A 134 -15.06 19.84 3.95
C GLN A 134 -15.69 19.45 2.62
N GLU A 135 -15.16 18.41 1.95
CA GLU A 135 -15.68 17.91 0.68
C GLU A 135 -16.93 17.03 0.85
N LYS A 136 -17.34 16.74 2.09
CA LYS A 136 -18.57 16.01 2.44
C LYS A 136 -18.66 14.64 1.77
N ILE A 137 -17.57 13.89 1.81
CA ILE A 137 -17.54 12.50 1.34
C ILE A 137 -18.46 11.60 2.18
N ASP A 138 -18.81 10.44 1.66
CA ASP A 138 -19.64 9.46 2.36
C ASP A 138 -18.81 8.59 3.31
N VAL A 139 -17.59 8.21 2.91
CA VAL A 139 -16.68 7.40 3.72
C VAL A 139 -15.22 7.60 3.32
N ALA A 140 -14.32 7.65 4.30
CA ALA A 140 -12.88 7.62 4.09
C ALA A 140 -12.32 6.21 4.30
N ILE A 141 -11.53 5.69 3.37
CA ILE A 141 -10.70 4.50 3.57
C ILE A 141 -9.31 4.98 3.99
N ILE A 142 -8.91 4.66 5.21
CA ILE A 142 -7.67 5.13 5.82
C ILE A 142 -6.70 3.96 5.89
N GLU A 143 -5.57 4.08 5.20
CA GLU A 143 -4.44 3.17 5.31
C GLU A 143 -3.57 3.53 6.50
N VAL A 144 -3.26 2.55 7.34
CA VAL A 144 -2.25 2.72 8.41
C VAL A 144 -0.86 2.90 7.79
N GLY A 145 -0.13 3.91 8.24
CA GLY A 145 1.25 4.15 7.81
C GLY A 145 2.20 3.08 8.36
N LEU A 146 2.25 2.93 9.68
CA LEU A 146 3.15 2.00 10.36
C LEU A 146 2.49 1.36 11.60
N GLY A 147 2.53 0.02 11.66
CA GLY A 147 1.98 -0.70 12.80
C GLY A 147 0.46 -0.65 12.84
N GLY A 148 -0.10 0.16 13.74
CA GLY A 148 -1.53 0.35 13.96
C GLY A 148 -1.83 1.05 15.29
N LEU A 149 -1.42 0.44 16.40
CA LEU A 149 -1.72 0.88 17.78
C LEU A 149 -1.33 2.34 18.04
N MET A 150 -0.12 2.72 17.63
CA MET A 150 0.46 4.05 17.85
C MET A 150 0.59 4.84 16.54
N ASP A 151 -0.08 4.40 15.48
CA ASP A 151 -0.08 5.10 14.19
C ASP A 151 -0.97 6.34 14.25
N SER A 152 -0.55 7.43 13.61
CA SER A 152 -1.29 8.69 13.60
C SER A 152 -2.73 8.55 13.13
N THR A 153 -3.01 7.59 12.24
CA THR A 153 -4.36 7.31 11.75
C THR A 153 -5.27 6.64 12.77
N ASN A 154 -4.73 6.07 13.86
CA ASN A 154 -5.51 5.38 14.89
C ASN A 154 -6.37 6.30 15.77
N VAL A 155 -6.31 7.61 15.53
CA VAL A 155 -7.29 8.60 15.98
C VAL A 155 -8.68 8.43 15.34
N ALA A 156 -8.76 7.72 14.21
CA ALA A 156 -10.01 7.44 13.52
C ALA A 156 -11.02 6.69 14.40
N VAL A 157 -12.30 6.96 14.15
CA VAL A 157 -13.44 6.21 14.70
C VAL A 157 -14.10 5.41 13.56
N PRO A 158 -13.53 4.24 13.20
CA PRO A 158 -14.00 3.47 12.05
C PRO A 158 -15.33 2.77 12.31
N MET A 159 -16.08 2.54 11.23
CA MET A 159 -17.23 1.62 11.21
C MET A 159 -16.85 0.19 10.83
N LEU A 160 -15.72 0.02 10.13
CA LEU A 160 -15.15 -1.27 9.76
C LEU A 160 -13.63 -1.18 9.84
N THR A 161 -13.00 -2.29 10.22
CA THR A 161 -11.54 -2.40 10.22
C THR A 161 -11.09 -3.61 9.42
N ALA A 162 -9.87 -3.59 8.90
CA ALA A 162 -9.27 -4.77 8.30
C ALA A 162 -7.78 -4.90 8.61
N ILE A 163 -7.34 -6.15 8.68
CA ILE A 163 -5.93 -6.51 8.78
C ILE A 163 -5.63 -7.46 7.62
N THR A 164 -4.90 -6.99 6.61
CA THR A 164 -4.70 -7.75 5.36
C THR A 164 -3.77 -8.95 5.55
N THR A 165 -2.54 -8.71 6.01
CA THR A 165 -1.50 -9.73 6.22
C THR A 165 -0.60 -9.36 7.40
N ILE A 166 0.07 -10.36 7.97
CA ILE A 166 1.11 -10.17 9.00
C ILE A 166 2.38 -10.87 8.56
N GLY A 167 3.46 -10.09 8.45
CA GLY A 167 4.81 -10.56 8.17
C GLY A 167 5.84 -9.66 8.85
N LEU A 168 7.08 -10.14 8.95
CA LEU A 168 8.19 -9.38 9.51
C LEU A 168 8.46 -8.15 8.65
N ASP A 169 8.27 -6.98 9.24
CA ASP A 169 8.63 -5.70 8.64
C ASP A 169 8.76 -4.65 9.74
N HIS A 170 9.65 -3.68 9.54
CA HIS A 170 9.94 -2.63 10.52
C HIS A 170 10.22 -3.19 11.92
N THR A 171 11.04 -4.25 12.00
CA THR A 171 11.30 -5.00 13.24
C THR A 171 11.90 -4.15 14.36
N ASP A 172 12.65 -3.11 13.99
CA ASP A 172 13.24 -2.15 14.93
C ASP A 172 12.20 -1.31 15.69
N ILE A 173 10.97 -1.21 15.14
CA ILE A 173 9.89 -0.37 15.67
C ILE A 173 8.73 -1.23 16.17
N LEU A 174 8.31 -2.23 15.38
CA LEU A 174 7.11 -3.03 15.66
C LEU A 174 7.40 -4.29 16.47
N GLY A 175 8.67 -4.66 16.60
CA GLY A 175 9.12 -5.88 17.24
C GLY A 175 9.65 -6.92 16.26
N ASP A 176 10.42 -7.85 16.80
CA ASP A 176 11.18 -8.90 16.12
C ASP A 176 10.42 -10.23 15.96
N THR A 177 9.13 -10.25 16.28
CA THR A 177 8.29 -11.46 16.23
C THR A 177 6.94 -11.17 15.58
N ILE A 178 6.36 -12.20 14.97
CA ILE A 178 5.07 -12.13 14.28
C ILE A 178 3.96 -11.67 15.24
N GLU A 179 3.99 -12.14 16.49
CA GLU A 179 3.02 -11.83 17.53
C GLU A 179 3.10 -10.37 17.97
N LYS A 180 4.31 -9.80 18.13
CA LYS A 180 4.48 -8.37 18.45
C LYS A 180 3.96 -7.49 17.32
N ILE A 181 4.24 -7.85 16.07
CA ILE A 181 3.74 -7.12 14.89
C ILE A 181 2.21 -7.25 14.79
N ALA A 182 1.66 -8.44 15.04
CA ALA A 182 0.22 -8.67 15.09
C ALA A 182 -0.45 -7.82 16.17
N PHE A 183 0.13 -7.73 17.37
CA PHE A 183 -0.37 -6.89 18.45
C PHE A 183 -0.41 -5.40 18.06
N GLN A 184 0.67 -4.90 17.44
CA GLN A 184 0.70 -3.53 16.93
C GLN A 184 -0.42 -3.28 15.91
N LYS A 185 -0.62 -4.20 14.96
CA LYS A 185 -1.65 -4.07 13.91
C LYS A 185 -3.07 -4.23 14.46
N ALA A 186 -3.28 -5.12 15.42
CA ALA A 186 -4.56 -5.32 16.10
C ALA A 186 -5.02 -4.09 16.90
N GLY A 187 -4.12 -3.15 17.20
CA GLY A 187 -4.44 -1.90 17.89
C GLY A 187 -5.42 -0.96 17.16
N ILE A 188 -5.73 -1.22 15.88
CA ILE A 188 -6.79 -0.49 15.16
C ILE A 188 -8.20 -0.99 15.51
N ILE A 189 -8.33 -2.18 16.10
CA ILE A 189 -9.64 -2.76 16.44
C ILE A 189 -10.28 -1.94 17.56
N LYS A 190 -11.49 -1.44 17.32
CA LYS A 190 -12.24 -0.59 18.25
C LYS A 190 -13.43 -1.34 18.85
N GLN A 191 -13.94 -0.84 19.98
CA GLN A 191 -15.04 -1.48 20.71
C GLN A 191 -16.27 -1.66 19.81
N GLY A 192 -16.73 -2.90 19.66
CA GLY A 192 -17.91 -3.26 18.87
C GLY A 192 -17.77 -3.07 17.36
N VAL A 193 -16.60 -2.66 16.86
CA VAL A 193 -16.36 -2.40 15.43
C VAL A 193 -15.89 -3.69 14.75
N PRO A 194 -16.55 -4.17 13.69
CA PRO A 194 -16.15 -5.39 13.00
C PRO A 194 -14.73 -5.30 12.41
N VAL A 195 -14.07 -6.46 12.34
CA VAL A 195 -12.75 -6.62 11.71
C VAL A 195 -12.76 -7.72 10.66
N VAL A 196 -12.30 -7.41 9.45
CA VAL A 196 -12.04 -8.38 8.38
C VAL A 196 -10.56 -8.76 8.41
N THR A 197 -10.24 -10.06 8.51
CA THR A 197 -8.85 -10.53 8.45
C THR A 197 -8.58 -11.18 7.11
N GLY A 198 -7.46 -10.86 6.47
CA GLY A 198 -6.99 -11.58 5.27
C GLY A 198 -6.33 -12.91 5.61
N ASN A 199 -5.51 -13.42 4.68
CA ASN A 199 -4.78 -14.68 4.84
C ASN A 199 -3.61 -14.50 5.82
N ILE A 200 -3.85 -14.77 7.11
CA ILE A 200 -2.92 -14.55 8.22
C ILE A 200 -2.60 -15.88 8.89
N GLN A 201 -1.32 -16.12 9.16
CA GLN A 201 -0.82 -17.30 9.87
C GLN A 201 -1.38 -17.39 11.31
N GLU A 202 -1.54 -18.61 11.82
CA GLU A 202 -2.37 -18.87 13.00
C GLU A 202 -1.82 -18.22 14.29
N GLU A 203 -0.49 -18.09 14.41
CA GLU A 203 0.17 -17.43 15.53
C GLU A 203 -0.19 -15.94 15.60
N ALA A 204 -0.15 -15.24 14.46
CA ALA A 204 -0.59 -13.85 14.36
C ALA A 204 -2.11 -13.71 14.51
N LEU A 205 -2.86 -14.63 13.90
CA LEU A 205 -4.32 -14.60 13.92
C LEU A 205 -4.83 -14.75 15.35
N THR A 206 -4.19 -15.59 16.17
CA THR A 206 -4.53 -15.76 17.59
C THR A 206 -4.51 -14.43 18.34
N VAL A 207 -3.46 -13.62 18.14
CA VAL A 207 -3.33 -12.29 18.77
C VAL A 207 -4.47 -11.35 18.32
N ILE A 208 -4.79 -11.36 17.03
CA ILE A 208 -5.88 -10.54 16.47
C ILE A 208 -7.24 -10.97 17.06
N LEU A 209 -7.50 -12.27 17.15
CA LEU A 209 -8.74 -12.82 17.71
C LEU A 209 -8.89 -12.51 19.21
N GLU A 210 -7.79 -12.56 19.97
CA GLU A 210 -7.80 -12.17 21.38
C GLU A 210 -8.13 -10.69 21.57
N GLU A 211 -7.54 -9.81 20.74
CA GLU A 211 -7.84 -8.38 20.81
C GLU A 211 -9.27 -8.08 20.37
N ALA A 212 -9.73 -8.69 19.27
CA ALA A 212 -11.12 -8.58 18.82
C ALA A 212 -12.10 -9.02 19.92
N LYS A 213 -11.81 -10.13 20.62
CA LYS A 213 -12.62 -10.59 21.75
C LYS A 213 -12.69 -9.56 22.88
N LYS A 214 -11.56 -8.94 23.26
CA LYS A 214 -11.54 -7.89 24.31
C LYS A 214 -12.35 -6.66 23.89
N LYS A 215 -12.36 -6.35 22.60
CA LYS A 215 -13.11 -5.23 22.02
C LYS A 215 -14.54 -5.58 21.65
N GLU A 216 -14.98 -6.82 21.87
CA GLU A 216 -16.30 -7.31 21.44
C GLU A 216 -16.54 -7.07 19.93
N ALA A 217 -15.47 -7.12 19.13
CA ALA A 217 -15.51 -6.96 17.69
C ALA A 217 -15.89 -8.27 17.00
N VAL A 218 -16.85 -8.21 16.08
CA VAL A 218 -17.16 -9.34 15.19
C VAL A 218 -16.00 -9.53 14.23
N VAL A 219 -15.55 -10.77 14.05
CA VAL A 219 -14.44 -11.10 13.17
C VAL A 219 -14.96 -11.82 11.93
N HIS A 220 -14.62 -11.31 10.76
CA HIS A 220 -14.86 -11.94 9.46
C HIS A 220 -13.53 -12.51 8.97
N ARG A 221 -13.36 -13.82 9.12
CA ARG A 221 -12.08 -14.51 8.94
C ARG A 221 -11.98 -15.18 7.56
N PHE A 222 -10.86 -14.92 6.89
CA PHE A 222 -10.45 -15.61 5.65
C PHE A 222 -10.38 -17.14 5.86
N GLU A 223 -10.87 -17.91 4.87
CA GLU A 223 -11.08 -19.37 4.92
C GLU A 223 -12.06 -19.88 5.99
N LYS A 224 -12.83 -18.99 6.62
CA LYS A 224 -13.86 -19.38 7.59
C LYS A 224 -15.22 -18.73 7.29
N ASP A 225 -15.26 -17.41 7.29
CA ASP A 225 -16.49 -16.62 7.08
C ASP A 225 -16.60 -16.18 5.61
N TYR A 226 -15.45 -15.99 4.95
CA TYR A 226 -15.34 -15.79 3.51
C TYR A 226 -14.09 -16.49 2.97
N ARG A 227 -14.04 -16.75 1.66
CA ARG A 227 -12.87 -17.32 0.98
C ARG A 227 -12.82 -16.95 -0.50
N VAL A 228 -11.64 -17.08 -1.08
CA VAL A 228 -11.41 -16.92 -2.52
C VAL A 228 -10.84 -18.20 -3.11
N GLU A 229 -11.33 -18.58 -4.28
CA GLU A 229 -10.84 -19.72 -5.05
C GLU A 229 -10.21 -19.20 -6.33
N TYR A 230 -8.88 -19.24 -6.38
CA TYR A 230 -8.11 -18.94 -7.59
C TYR A 230 -8.46 -19.91 -8.71
N LEU A 231 -8.73 -19.40 -9.92
CA LEU A 231 -9.00 -20.24 -11.08
C LEU A 231 -7.79 -20.28 -12.02
N HIS A 232 -7.43 -19.15 -12.62
CA HIS A 232 -6.35 -19.02 -13.60
C HIS A 232 -6.03 -17.54 -13.86
N PRO A 233 -4.90 -17.22 -14.53
CA PRO A 233 -4.63 -15.86 -15.01
C PRO A 233 -5.68 -15.40 -16.02
N ASP A 234 -5.94 -14.10 -16.08
CA ASP A 234 -6.71 -13.52 -17.19
C ASP A 234 -5.93 -13.60 -18.50
N GLU A 235 -6.63 -13.68 -19.63
CA GLU A 235 -6.01 -13.75 -20.96
C GLU A 235 -5.22 -12.49 -21.32
N THR A 236 -5.59 -11.33 -20.74
CA THR A 236 -4.98 -10.03 -21.04
C THR A 236 -3.97 -9.61 -19.97
N TRP A 237 -4.44 -9.39 -18.75
CA TRP A 237 -3.65 -9.07 -17.57
C TRP A 237 -4.51 -9.21 -16.32
N GLY A 238 -3.94 -9.74 -15.24
CA GLY A 238 -4.64 -9.94 -13.98
C GLY A 238 -5.06 -11.39 -13.73
N GLU A 239 -6.03 -11.59 -12.84
CA GLU A 239 -6.34 -12.91 -12.29
C GLU A 239 -7.84 -13.17 -12.21
N VAL A 240 -8.24 -14.42 -12.47
CA VAL A 240 -9.63 -14.87 -12.42
C VAL A 240 -9.86 -15.75 -11.20
N PHE A 241 -10.92 -15.46 -10.44
CA PHE A 241 -11.24 -16.17 -9.20
C PHE A 241 -12.74 -16.25 -8.91
N THR A 242 -13.10 -17.02 -7.90
CA THR A 242 -14.45 -17.07 -7.32
C THR A 242 -14.41 -16.63 -5.87
N PHE A 243 -15.34 -15.78 -5.46
CA PHE A 243 -15.50 -15.34 -4.08
C PHE A 243 -16.71 -16.03 -3.42
N TYR A 244 -16.59 -16.34 -2.13
CA TYR A 244 -17.64 -16.95 -1.32
C TYR A 244 -17.73 -16.24 0.04
N ASN A 245 -18.94 -15.91 0.46
CA ASN A 245 -19.26 -15.51 1.85
C ASN A 245 -20.71 -15.89 2.18
N GLU A 246 -21.29 -15.31 3.23
CA GLU A 246 -22.67 -15.58 3.64
C GLU A 246 -23.73 -15.13 2.61
N ALA A 247 -23.44 -14.13 1.77
CA ALA A 247 -24.34 -13.70 0.69
C ALA A 247 -24.37 -14.68 -0.49
N GLY A 248 -23.45 -15.63 -0.53
CA GLY A 248 -23.38 -16.68 -1.53
C GLY A 248 -22.07 -16.66 -2.31
N ARG A 249 -22.17 -16.96 -3.61
CA ARG A 249 -21.02 -17.21 -4.49
C ARG A 249 -21.00 -16.22 -5.66
N LEU A 250 -19.91 -15.48 -5.81
CA LEU A 250 -19.64 -14.61 -6.95
C LEU A 250 -18.60 -15.29 -7.85
N GLN A 251 -18.99 -15.64 -9.08
CA GLN A 251 -18.17 -16.48 -9.96
C GLN A 251 -17.43 -15.68 -11.02
N LYS A 252 -16.24 -16.16 -11.41
CA LYS A 252 -15.45 -15.62 -12.53
C LYS A 252 -15.20 -14.11 -12.39
N LEU A 253 -14.94 -13.67 -11.16
CA LEU A 253 -14.47 -12.32 -10.90
C LEU A 253 -13.07 -12.16 -11.49
N LYS A 254 -12.78 -10.95 -11.96
CA LYS A 254 -11.49 -10.57 -12.52
C LYS A 254 -10.92 -9.44 -11.69
N THR A 255 -9.68 -9.58 -11.23
CA THR A 255 -8.89 -8.45 -10.74
C THR A 255 -7.88 -8.06 -11.81
N SER A 256 -7.69 -6.76 -12.01
CA SER A 256 -6.69 -6.17 -12.90
C SER A 256 -5.26 -6.26 -12.34
N LEU A 257 -5.12 -6.58 -11.05
CA LEU A 257 -3.83 -6.69 -10.39
C LEU A 257 -3.32 -8.13 -10.48
N LEU A 258 -2.11 -8.31 -10.99
CA LEU A 258 -1.53 -9.64 -11.23
C LEU A 258 -0.96 -10.27 -9.95
N GLY A 259 -1.14 -11.58 -9.81
CA GLY A 259 -0.59 -12.40 -8.74
C GLY A 259 -1.66 -12.86 -7.74
N ARG A 260 -1.55 -14.11 -7.30
CA ARG A 260 -2.50 -14.74 -6.35
C ARG A 260 -2.74 -13.95 -5.05
N HIS A 261 -1.75 -13.23 -4.56
CA HIS A 261 -1.90 -12.40 -3.37
C HIS A 261 -2.85 -11.21 -3.61
N GLN A 262 -3.04 -10.77 -4.86
CA GLN A 262 -4.03 -9.78 -5.23
C GLN A 262 -5.45 -10.35 -5.22
N VAL A 263 -5.62 -11.64 -5.56
CA VAL A 263 -6.90 -12.33 -5.35
C VAL A 263 -7.24 -12.41 -3.85
N GLU A 264 -6.24 -12.66 -3.00
CA GLU A 264 -6.40 -12.63 -1.53
C GLU A 264 -6.80 -11.21 -1.04
N ASN A 265 -6.13 -10.14 -1.53
CA ASN A 265 -6.47 -8.75 -1.21
C ASN A 265 -7.88 -8.35 -1.70
N ALA A 266 -8.24 -8.73 -2.93
CA ALA A 266 -9.57 -8.51 -3.48
C ALA A 266 -10.64 -9.21 -2.63
N GLY A 267 -10.35 -10.40 -2.11
CA GLY A 267 -11.22 -11.08 -1.14
C GLY A 267 -11.50 -10.24 0.12
N VAL A 268 -10.46 -9.63 0.71
CA VAL A 268 -10.61 -8.72 1.86
C VAL A 268 -11.47 -7.51 1.48
N ALA A 269 -11.22 -6.92 0.31
CA ALA A 269 -11.97 -5.76 -0.17
C ALA A 269 -13.45 -6.08 -0.44
N ILE A 270 -13.76 -7.22 -1.05
CA ILE A 270 -15.13 -7.66 -1.31
C ILE A 270 -15.87 -7.92 0.00
N GLU A 271 -15.21 -8.52 1.00
CA GLU A 271 -15.84 -8.75 2.31
C GLU A 271 -16.08 -7.42 3.04
N LEU A 272 -15.13 -6.48 3.01
CA LEU A 272 -15.35 -5.12 3.54
C LEU A 272 -16.50 -4.40 2.83
N PHE A 273 -16.57 -4.53 1.51
CA PHE A 273 -17.63 -3.97 0.69
C PHE A 273 -19.00 -4.57 1.06
N TYR A 274 -19.06 -5.89 1.22
CA TYR A 274 -20.26 -6.58 1.68
C TYR A 274 -20.73 -6.07 3.05
N GLN A 275 -19.82 -5.99 4.03
CA GLN A 275 -20.13 -5.46 5.37
C GLN A 275 -20.60 -4.00 5.32
N TYR A 276 -19.98 -3.16 4.48
CA TYR A 276 -20.40 -1.79 4.28
C TYR A 276 -21.81 -1.71 3.68
N CYS A 277 -22.10 -2.53 2.66
CA CYS A 277 -23.42 -2.59 2.05
C CYS A 277 -24.50 -3.02 3.04
N GLN A 278 -24.21 -3.98 3.94
CA GLN A 278 -25.13 -4.35 5.01
C GLN A 278 -25.40 -3.18 5.97
N LEU A 279 -24.35 -2.47 6.40
CA LEU A 279 -24.48 -1.32 7.31
C LEU A 279 -25.28 -0.15 6.70
N LYS A 280 -25.19 0.03 5.38
CA LYS A 280 -25.83 1.15 4.66
C LYS A 280 -27.12 0.78 3.93
N GLY A 281 -27.50 -0.50 3.89
CA GLY A 281 -28.64 -0.97 3.11
C GLY A 281 -28.43 -0.82 1.59
N LEU A 282 -27.19 -0.96 1.12
CA LEU A 282 -26.82 -0.87 -0.30
C LEU A 282 -26.86 -2.24 -0.97
N PRO A 283 -27.01 -2.29 -2.32
CA PRO A 283 -26.96 -3.55 -3.05
C PRO A 283 -25.58 -4.20 -3.00
N PHE A 284 -25.56 -5.52 -2.99
CA PHE A 284 -24.37 -6.34 -3.16
C PHE A 284 -24.69 -7.41 -4.21
N HIS A 285 -24.40 -7.14 -5.49
CA HIS A 285 -24.52 -8.12 -6.54
C HIS A 285 -23.20 -8.32 -7.29
N GLN A 286 -23.12 -9.43 -8.02
CA GLN A 286 -21.93 -9.79 -8.78
C GLN A 286 -21.54 -8.74 -9.81
N LYS A 287 -22.53 -8.03 -10.37
CA LYS A 287 -22.29 -7.04 -11.42
C LYS A 287 -21.43 -5.89 -10.89
N GLU A 288 -21.85 -5.26 -9.80
CA GLU A 288 -21.16 -4.14 -9.18
C GLU A 288 -19.78 -4.56 -8.66
N VAL A 289 -19.67 -5.79 -8.12
CA VAL A 289 -18.37 -6.33 -7.70
C VAL A 289 -17.42 -6.51 -8.89
N ALA A 290 -17.91 -7.06 -10.00
CA ALA A 290 -17.08 -7.27 -11.18
C ALA A 290 -16.65 -5.95 -11.84
N GLU A 291 -17.56 -4.98 -11.95
CA GLU A 291 -17.28 -3.65 -12.51
C GLU A 291 -16.28 -2.89 -11.63
N GLY A 292 -16.50 -2.85 -10.31
CA GLY A 292 -15.57 -2.23 -9.36
C GLY A 292 -14.15 -2.81 -9.43
N LEU A 293 -13.99 -4.14 -9.38
CA LEU A 293 -12.66 -4.77 -9.47
C LEU A 293 -11.97 -4.52 -10.82
N SER A 294 -12.74 -4.44 -11.92
CA SER A 294 -12.18 -4.18 -13.25
C SER A 294 -11.62 -2.76 -13.40
N ASN A 295 -12.07 -1.82 -12.56
CA ASN A 295 -11.62 -0.42 -12.53
C ASN A 295 -10.42 -0.19 -11.61
N ALA A 296 -10.10 -1.15 -10.73
CA ALA A 296 -8.96 -1.02 -9.83
C ALA A 296 -7.65 -0.87 -10.63
N ARG A 297 -6.84 0.14 -10.33
CA ARG A 297 -5.49 0.31 -10.86
C ARG A 297 -4.60 0.77 -9.73
N TRP A 298 -3.46 0.13 -9.58
CA TRP A 298 -2.48 0.51 -8.56
C TRP A 298 -1.08 0.46 -9.16
N PRO A 299 -0.49 1.63 -9.47
CA PRO A 299 0.85 1.68 -10.04
C PRO A 299 1.90 0.94 -9.19
N GLY A 300 2.92 0.38 -9.82
CA GLY A 300 4.00 -0.34 -9.15
C GLY A 300 3.58 -1.59 -8.35
N ARG A 301 2.47 -2.26 -8.72
CA ARG A 301 2.07 -3.59 -8.19
C ARG A 301 1.85 -4.56 -9.34
N MET A 302 2.88 -5.33 -9.68
CA MET A 302 2.91 -6.12 -10.91
C MET A 302 2.28 -5.35 -12.08
N GLU A 303 2.74 -4.12 -12.28
CA GLU A 303 2.22 -3.22 -13.31
C GLU A 303 2.96 -3.50 -14.61
N ARG A 304 2.22 -3.85 -15.68
CA ARG A 304 2.77 -3.95 -17.03
C ARG A 304 2.82 -2.56 -17.65
N VAL A 305 4.02 -2.03 -17.85
CA VAL A 305 4.23 -0.70 -18.48
C VAL A 305 4.62 -0.81 -19.96
N SER A 306 4.98 -2.00 -20.42
CA SER A 306 5.21 -2.31 -21.83
C SER A 306 4.87 -3.77 -22.11
N GLU A 307 4.25 -4.06 -23.25
CA GLU A 307 3.93 -5.42 -23.71
C GLU A 307 5.08 -6.07 -24.46
N GLU A 308 5.69 -5.34 -25.41
CA GLU A 308 6.82 -5.82 -26.20
C GLU A 308 7.85 -4.68 -26.40
N PRO A 309 9.05 -4.78 -25.80
CA PRO A 309 9.48 -5.82 -24.87
C PRO A 309 8.71 -5.76 -23.53
N LEU A 310 8.57 -6.89 -22.84
CA LEU A 310 7.75 -6.98 -21.63
C LEU A 310 8.45 -6.33 -20.43
N ILE A 311 7.87 -5.25 -19.90
CA ILE A 311 8.40 -4.53 -18.73
C ILE A 311 7.36 -4.51 -17.62
N ILE A 312 7.76 -5.00 -16.44
CA ILE A 312 6.91 -5.12 -15.26
C ILE A 312 7.55 -4.35 -14.10
N LEU A 313 6.72 -3.60 -13.38
CA LEU A 313 7.10 -2.87 -12.18
C LEU A 313 6.42 -3.46 -10.94
N ASP A 314 7.18 -3.77 -9.88
CA ASP A 314 6.62 -4.26 -8.62
C ASP A 314 7.33 -3.74 -7.38
N GLY A 315 6.59 -3.15 -6.45
CA GLY A 315 7.10 -2.55 -5.23
C GLY A 315 7.35 -3.50 -4.06
N ALA A 316 7.56 -4.80 -4.28
CA ALA A 316 8.02 -5.72 -3.23
C ALA A 316 9.32 -5.22 -2.58
N HIS A 317 9.28 -5.03 -1.26
CA HIS A 317 10.34 -4.33 -0.51
C HIS A 317 10.64 -4.96 0.87
N ASN A 318 10.08 -6.13 1.14
CA ASN A 318 10.39 -6.97 2.31
C ASN A 318 10.40 -8.45 1.86
N ASP A 319 10.94 -9.33 2.70
CA ASP A 319 11.07 -10.76 2.42
C ASP A 319 9.69 -11.40 2.14
N HIS A 320 8.66 -11.01 2.90
CA HIS A 320 7.30 -11.51 2.73
C HIS A 320 6.74 -11.18 1.32
N ALA A 321 6.92 -9.95 0.85
CA ALA A 321 6.48 -9.52 -0.48
C ALA A 321 7.32 -10.16 -1.59
N VAL A 322 8.65 -10.21 -1.43
CA VAL A 322 9.55 -10.83 -2.43
C VAL A 322 9.26 -12.32 -2.58
N ARG A 323 8.91 -13.03 -1.49
CA ARG A 323 8.48 -14.44 -1.58
C ARG A 323 7.24 -14.60 -2.46
N ARG A 324 6.27 -13.68 -2.37
CA ARG A 324 5.07 -13.69 -3.24
C ARG A 324 5.42 -13.34 -4.68
N LEU A 325 6.27 -12.34 -4.91
CA LEU A 325 6.77 -11.98 -6.24
C LEU A 325 7.48 -13.16 -6.91
N VAL A 326 8.40 -13.83 -6.22
CA VAL A 326 9.11 -15.03 -6.72
C VAL A 326 8.14 -16.15 -7.08
N GLN A 327 7.08 -16.35 -6.29
CA GLN A 327 6.04 -17.35 -6.61
C GLN A 327 5.28 -17.01 -7.89
N THR A 328 4.95 -15.73 -8.10
CA THR A 328 4.32 -15.24 -9.33
C THR A 328 5.24 -15.45 -10.53
N MET A 329 6.49 -14.96 -10.46
CA MET A 329 7.48 -15.10 -11.53
C MET A 329 7.72 -16.56 -11.94
N LYS A 330 7.80 -17.48 -10.95
CA LYS A 330 7.96 -18.92 -11.21
C LYS A 330 6.78 -19.60 -11.90
N LYS A 331 5.58 -19.07 -11.75
CA LYS A 331 4.35 -19.70 -12.26
C LYS A 331 3.95 -19.11 -13.59
N GLU A 332 3.98 -17.78 -13.68
CA GLU A 332 3.40 -17.03 -14.80
C GLU A 332 4.45 -16.64 -15.85
N PHE A 333 5.71 -16.50 -15.46
CA PHE A 333 6.77 -15.97 -16.33
C PHE A 333 7.96 -16.93 -16.50
N LYS A 334 7.78 -18.22 -16.20
CA LYS A 334 8.85 -19.23 -16.23
C LYS A 334 9.52 -19.46 -17.58
N GLU A 335 8.84 -19.10 -18.67
CA GLU A 335 9.35 -19.29 -20.04
C GLU A 335 10.20 -18.10 -20.52
N TYR A 336 10.23 -16.99 -19.76
CA TYR A 336 11.02 -15.81 -20.10
C TYR A 336 12.46 -15.92 -19.57
N GLU A 337 13.39 -15.32 -20.29
CA GLU A 337 14.65 -14.84 -19.69
C GLU A 337 14.36 -13.56 -18.91
N ILE A 338 14.63 -13.57 -17.61
CA ILE A 338 14.20 -12.50 -16.70
C ILE A 338 15.41 -11.65 -16.29
N HIS A 339 15.38 -10.37 -16.63
CA HIS A 339 16.31 -9.38 -16.12
C HIS A 339 15.66 -8.59 -14.99
N ILE A 340 16.26 -8.62 -13.80
CA ILE A 340 15.72 -7.95 -12.62
C ILE A 340 16.56 -6.72 -12.32
N LEU A 341 16.00 -5.52 -12.52
CA LEU A 341 16.59 -4.29 -12.05
C LEU A 341 16.15 -4.05 -10.60
N PHE A 342 17.10 -4.12 -9.67
CA PHE A 342 16.80 -4.17 -8.24
C PHE A 342 17.52 -3.07 -7.45
N SER A 343 16.75 -2.33 -6.65
CA SER A 343 17.27 -1.48 -5.59
C SER A 343 16.36 -1.47 -4.37
N ALA A 344 16.94 -1.25 -3.20
CA ALA A 344 16.23 -1.31 -1.93
C ALA A 344 16.67 -0.17 -0.99
N LEU A 345 15.99 -0.07 0.15
CA LEU A 345 16.44 0.77 1.25
C LEU A 345 17.36 -0.02 2.20
N THR A 346 18.34 0.65 2.78
CA THR A 346 19.28 0.10 3.78
C THR A 346 18.63 -0.45 5.04
N THR A 347 17.38 -0.10 5.30
CA THR A 347 16.58 -0.62 6.43
C THR A 347 16.01 -2.02 6.16
N LYS A 348 16.19 -2.57 4.95
CA LYS A 348 15.65 -3.87 4.55
C LYS A 348 16.75 -4.94 4.49
N ASN A 349 16.37 -6.20 4.62
CA ASN A 349 17.27 -7.34 4.50
C ASN A 349 17.58 -7.64 3.02
N VAL A 350 18.44 -6.81 2.43
CA VAL A 350 18.84 -6.89 1.00
C VAL A 350 19.39 -8.25 0.64
N GLU A 351 20.22 -8.84 1.49
CA GLU A 351 20.83 -10.15 1.25
C GLU A 351 19.76 -11.24 1.14
N GLU A 352 18.82 -11.30 2.09
CA GLU A 352 17.73 -12.27 2.02
C GLU A 352 16.83 -12.05 0.80
N MET A 353 16.51 -10.80 0.47
CA MET A 353 15.72 -10.48 -0.74
C MET A 353 16.41 -10.97 -2.01
N LEU A 354 17.72 -10.72 -2.16
CA LEU A 354 18.49 -11.22 -3.30
C LEU A 354 18.53 -12.75 -3.34
N GLN A 355 18.71 -13.42 -2.19
CA GLN A 355 18.67 -14.88 -2.12
C GLN A 355 17.31 -15.47 -2.51
N LEU A 356 16.22 -14.72 -2.28
CA LEU A 356 14.89 -15.10 -2.77
C LEU A 356 14.76 -14.89 -4.27
N LEU A 357 15.19 -13.73 -4.79
CA LEU A 357 15.12 -13.41 -6.23
C LEU A 357 15.96 -14.37 -7.08
N LYS A 358 17.14 -14.80 -6.60
CA LYS A 358 17.97 -15.84 -7.24
C LYS A 358 17.27 -17.19 -7.42
N LYS A 359 16.14 -17.42 -6.74
CA LYS A 359 15.36 -18.65 -6.91
C LYS A 359 14.49 -18.60 -8.16
N ILE A 360 14.29 -17.45 -8.78
CA ILE A 360 13.55 -17.30 -10.04
C ILE A 360 14.37 -17.97 -11.15
N PRO A 361 13.79 -18.88 -11.94
CA PRO A 361 14.51 -19.52 -13.05
C PRO A 361 14.86 -18.50 -14.13
N ASN A 362 16.00 -18.69 -14.79
CA ASN A 362 16.48 -17.83 -15.89
C ASN A 362 16.57 -16.34 -15.52
N ALA A 363 16.83 -16.04 -14.24
CA ALA A 363 16.91 -14.67 -13.75
C ALA A 363 18.35 -14.17 -13.67
N HIS A 364 18.58 -12.96 -14.17
CA HIS A 364 19.82 -12.20 -13.96
C HIS A 364 19.50 -10.89 -13.26
N ILE A 365 20.19 -10.60 -12.16
CA ILE A 365 19.90 -9.46 -11.28
C ILE A 365 20.92 -8.35 -11.50
N TYR A 366 20.41 -7.16 -11.77
CA TYR A 366 21.15 -5.91 -11.81
C TYR A 366 20.90 -5.14 -10.51
N LEU A 367 21.84 -5.24 -9.57
CA LEU A 367 21.82 -4.55 -8.28
C LEU A 367 22.35 -3.13 -8.43
N THR A 368 21.55 -2.13 -8.09
CA THR A 368 21.88 -0.70 -8.27
C THR A 368 21.43 0.15 -7.09
N THR A 369 21.87 1.40 -7.04
CA THR A 369 21.35 2.45 -6.14
C THR A 369 20.52 3.47 -6.92
N PHE A 370 19.87 4.40 -6.20
CA PHE A 370 19.01 5.46 -6.73
C PHE A 370 19.03 6.69 -5.82
N ASP A 371 18.52 7.83 -6.28
CA ASP A 371 18.60 9.09 -5.53
C ASP A 371 17.52 9.17 -4.45
N TYR A 372 17.79 8.52 -3.32
CA TYR A 372 16.88 8.54 -2.19
C TYR A 372 17.61 8.42 -0.85
N PRO A 373 17.18 9.16 0.19
CA PRO A 373 17.73 9.01 1.53
C PRO A 373 17.58 7.56 2.02
N ARG A 374 18.73 6.92 2.32
CA ARG A 374 18.82 5.51 2.76
C ARG A 374 18.71 4.47 1.65
N ALA A 375 18.78 4.84 0.36
CA ALA A 375 19.03 3.87 -0.71
C ALA A 375 20.32 3.05 -0.43
N ILE A 376 20.40 1.83 -0.96
CA ILE A 376 21.57 0.97 -0.71
C ILE A 376 22.89 1.63 -1.11
N ASP A 377 23.92 1.44 -0.29
CA ASP A 377 25.29 1.83 -0.60
C ASP A 377 25.99 0.66 -1.30
N LEU A 378 26.26 0.81 -2.60
CA LEU A 378 26.87 -0.22 -3.43
C LEU A 378 28.21 -0.71 -2.91
N LYS A 379 28.97 0.12 -2.17
CA LYS A 379 30.25 -0.30 -1.58
C LYS A 379 30.05 -1.35 -0.48
N LYS A 380 28.91 -1.30 0.23
CA LYS A 380 28.59 -2.22 1.33
C LYS A 380 28.02 -3.55 0.83
N VAL A 381 27.52 -3.60 -0.40
CA VAL A 381 26.92 -4.79 -1.02
C VAL A 381 27.77 -5.34 -2.18
N ALA A 382 28.99 -4.83 -2.36
CA ALA A 382 29.91 -5.25 -3.42
C ALA A 382 30.21 -6.76 -3.38
N ASN A 383 30.23 -7.34 -2.18
CA ASN A 383 30.43 -8.76 -1.93
C ASN A 383 29.24 -9.66 -2.32
N LEU A 384 28.09 -9.08 -2.68
CA LEU A 384 26.90 -9.82 -3.10
C LEU A 384 26.88 -10.13 -4.60
N ALA A 385 27.82 -9.57 -5.36
CA ALA A 385 28.00 -9.86 -6.78
C ALA A 385 28.45 -11.31 -7.00
N ASP A 386 27.86 -11.96 -7.99
CA ASP A 386 28.20 -13.31 -8.45
C ASP A 386 27.70 -13.53 -9.88
N ASP A 387 27.72 -14.79 -10.36
CA ASP A 387 27.31 -15.14 -11.71
C ASP A 387 25.86 -14.74 -12.06
N GLN A 388 24.98 -14.58 -11.06
CA GLN A 388 23.59 -14.15 -11.24
C GLN A 388 23.35 -12.68 -10.84
N VAL A 389 24.32 -12.01 -10.20
CA VAL A 389 24.17 -10.64 -9.69
C VAL A 389 25.28 -9.76 -10.24
N THR A 390 24.90 -8.86 -11.14
CA THR A 390 25.75 -7.76 -11.62
C THR A 390 25.46 -6.49 -10.84
N ILE A 391 26.50 -5.81 -10.37
CA ILE A 391 26.37 -4.51 -9.71
C ILE A 391 26.55 -3.40 -10.75
N VAL A 392 25.60 -2.48 -10.79
CA VAL A 392 25.64 -1.31 -11.67
C VAL A 392 25.61 -0.04 -10.83
N SER A 393 26.46 0.92 -11.18
CA SER A 393 26.59 2.19 -10.44
C SER A 393 25.38 3.11 -10.62
N LEU A 394 24.79 3.11 -11.81
CA LEU A 394 23.62 3.91 -12.18
C LEU A 394 22.57 3.01 -12.79
N TRP A 395 21.35 3.08 -12.26
CA TRP A 395 20.26 2.22 -12.69
C TRP A 395 19.89 2.44 -14.16
N GLN A 396 20.07 3.65 -14.68
CA GLN A 396 19.85 4.01 -16.08
C GLN A 396 20.75 3.20 -17.02
N PHE A 397 22.02 2.99 -16.64
CA PHE A 397 22.94 2.17 -17.43
C PHE A 397 22.58 0.69 -17.37
N GLY A 398 22.20 0.19 -16.19
CA GLY A 398 21.76 -1.20 -16.04
C GLY A 398 20.51 -1.46 -16.87
N MET A 399 19.56 -0.53 -16.84
CA MET A 399 18.36 -0.61 -17.66
C MET A 399 18.67 -0.52 -19.15
N ALA A 400 19.52 0.39 -19.60
CA ALA A 400 19.92 0.48 -21.01
C ALA A 400 20.56 -0.84 -21.51
N GLU A 401 21.46 -1.42 -20.71
CA GLU A 401 22.09 -2.71 -21.02
C GLU A 401 21.06 -3.85 -21.12
N ILE A 402 20.06 -3.85 -20.23
CA ILE A 402 18.96 -4.82 -20.30
C ILE A 402 18.16 -4.60 -21.59
N LEU A 403 17.69 -3.37 -21.84
CA LEU A 403 16.85 -3.03 -22.99
C LEU A 403 17.53 -3.39 -24.33
N GLU A 404 18.84 -3.22 -24.46
CA GLU A 404 19.60 -3.64 -25.65
C GLU A 404 19.57 -5.15 -25.91
N LYS A 405 19.41 -5.97 -24.87
CA LYS A 405 19.32 -7.43 -24.95
C LYS A 405 17.89 -7.93 -25.13
N MET A 406 16.89 -7.07 -24.91
CA MET A 406 15.50 -7.49 -24.88
C MET A 406 14.97 -7.90 -26.27
N ASN A 407 14.18 -8.96 -26.26
CA ASN A 407 13.40 -9.48 -27.39
C ASN A 407 12.07 -10.07 -26.86
N SER A 408 11.29 -10.74 -27.71
CA SER A 408 9.97 -11.31 -27.35
C SER A 408 10.01 -12.38 -26.25
N GLU A 409 11.17 -12.98 -25.97
CA GLU A 409 11.37 -14.02 -24.95
C GLU A 409 11.97 -13.46 -23.65
N THR A 410 12.18 -12.14 -23.57
CA THR A 410 12.80 -11.48 -22.41
C THR A 410 11.80 -10.64 -21.62
N LEU A 411 12.03 -10.54 -20.32
CA LEU A 411 11.23 -9.76 -19.38
C LEU A 411 12.14 -8.89 -18.51
N LEU A 412 11.82 -7.60 -18.38
CA LEU A 412 12.43 -6.70 -17.41
C LEU A 412 11.50 -6.55 -16.21
N LEU A 413 11.97 -6.94 -15.03
CA LEU A 413 11.32 -6.73 -13.75
C LEU A 413 12.06 -5.65 -12.96
N VAL A 414 11.38 -4.55 -12.63
CA VAL A 414 11.91 -3.51 -11.75
C VAL A 414 11.30 -3.67 -10.36
N THR A 415 12.13 -3.86 -9.32
CA THR A 415 11.62 -4.13 -7.97
C THR A 415 12.59 -3.76 -6.83
N GLY A 416 12.17 -3.98 -5.58
CA GLY A 416 12.97 -3.85 -4.36
C GLY A 416 12.61 -2.66 -3.47
N SER A 417 11.97 -1.63 -4.03
CA SER A 417 11.49 -0.46 -3.30
C SER A 417 10.40 0.25 -4.11
N LEU A 418 9.34 0.70 -3.44
CA LEU A 418 8.31 1.55 -4.06
C LEU A 418 8.88 2.87 -4.59
N TYR A 419 9.85 3.47 -3.86
CA TYR A 419 10.48 4.72 -4.29
C TYR A 419 11.33 4.52 -5.55
N PHE A 420 12.06 3.40 -5.62
CA PHE A 420 12.86 3.07 -6.80
C PHE A 420 11.97 2.77 -8.01
N VAL A 421 10.93 1.97 -7.81
CA VAL A 421 9.94 1.65 -8.85
C VAL A 421 9.28 2.91 -9.38
N SER A 422 8.95 3.88 -8.50
CA SER A 422 8.39 5.15 -8.92
C SER A 422 9.35 5.95 -9.83
N GLU A 423 10.61 6.11 -9.41
CA GLU A 423 11.62 6.84 -10.21
C GLU A 423 11.79 6.21 -11.61
N VAL A 424 11.84 4.87 -11.68
CA VAL A 424 11.95 4.16 -12.97
C VAL A 424 10.66 4.27 -13.78
N ARG A 425 9.48 4.22 -13.14
CA ARG A 425 8.18 4.38 -13.81
C ARG A 425 8.07 5.74 -14.49
N GLU A 426 8.36 6.81 -13.76
CA GLU A 426 8.33 8.18 -14.27
C GLU A 426 9.22 8.31 -15.50
N PHE A 427 10.46 7.80 -15.41
CA PHE A 427 11.37 7.79 -16.54
C PHE A 427 10.82 7.04 -17.76
N LEU A 428 10.28 5.83 -17.57
CA LEU A 428 9.73 5.03 -18.67
C LEU A 428 8.53 5.72 -19.35
N LEU A 429 7.65 6.34 -18.56
CA LEU A 429 6.51 7.08 -19.10
C LEU A 429 6.93 8.34 -19.87
N THR A 430 8.01 9.01 -19.45
CA THR A 430 8.55 10.15 -20.22
C THR A 430 9.18 9.74 -21.54
N LEU A 431 9.77 8.54 -21.63
CA LEU A 431 10.35 8.00 -22.86
C LEU A 431 9.30 7.53 -23.86
N GLY A 432 8.16 7.02 -23.39
CA GLY A 432 7.07 6.52 -24.22
C GLY A 432 6.34 7.60 -25.02
N GLY A 433 6.50 8.88 -24.65
CA GLY A 433 5.64 9.97 -25.12
C GLY A 433 4.28 9.93 -24.43
N SER A 434 3.74 11.08 -24.05
CA SER A 434 2.35 11.18 -23.63
C SER A 434 1.47 10.98 -24.88
N ASP A 435 0.87 9.80 -25.00
CA ASP A 435 -0.29 9.61 -25.86
C ASP A 435 -1.46 10.42 -25.24
N ASP A 436 -1.50 11.72 -25.57
CA ASP A 436 -2.66 12.61 -25.34
C ASP A 436 -3.84 12.24 -26.26
#